data_AF-A0A7C2TJ60-F1
#
_entry.id   AF-A0A7C2TJ60-F1
#
_cell.length_a   1.000
_cell.length_b   1.000
_cell.length_c   1.000
_cell.angle_alpha   90.00
_cell.angle_beta   90.00
_cell.angle_gamma   90.00
#
_symmetry.space_group_name_H-M   'P 1'
#
loop_
_entity.id
_entity.type
_entity.pdbx_description
1 polymer ?
#
loop_
_entity_poly.entity_id
_entity_poly.type
_entity_poly.pdbx_seq_one_letter_code
_entity_poly.pdbx_strand_id
1 'polypeptide(L)' 'PFREVYDPSHPDADANGIVRYPNVNVAEQMVDMMNARRSYEANVAALDAVKEMALRALEISR' A
#
# COMPACT_ATOMS: atom_id res chain seq x y z
N PRO A 1 5.57 0.24 -17.14
CA PRO A 1 6.47 1.00 -18.05
C PRO A 1 6.26 2.51 -17.79
N PHE A 2 7.32 3.31 -17.78
CA PHE A 2 7.20 4.77 -17.61
C PHE A 2 6.41 5.38 -18.76
N ARG A 3 5.63 6.44 -18.49
CA ARG A 3 4.87 7.13 -19.53
C ARG A 3 5.80 8.14 -20.19
N GLU A 4 6.25 7.84 -21.41
CA GLU A 4 7.10 8.71 -22.20
C GLU A 4 6.24 9.66 -23.03
N VAL A 5 6.48 10.95 -22.89
CA VAL A 5 5.77 12.02 -23.62
C VAL A 5 6.81 12.89 -24.30
N TYR A 6 6.63 13.14 -25.59
CA TYR A 6 7.49 14.05 -26.34
C TYR A 6 7.10 15.50 -26.03
N ASP A 7 7.97 16.19 -25.29
CA ASP A 7 7.86 17.61 -24.98
C ASP A 7 9.27 18.24 -24.94
N PRO A 8 9.78 18.71 -26.09
CA PRO A 8 11.13 19.27 -26.19
C PRO A 8 11.29 20.63 -25.50
N SER A 9 10.21 21.24 -25.00
CA SER A 9 10.26 22.52 -24.27
C SER A 9 10.32 22.34 -22.75
N HIS A 10 10.20 21.10 -22.26
CA HIS A 10 10.23 20.79 -20.85
C HIS A 10 11.68 20.76 -20.33
N PRO A 11 12.00 21.41 -19.19
CA PRO A 11 13.36 21.47 -18.65
C PRO A 11 13.94 20.10 -18.27
N ASP A 12 13.08 19.12 -17.99
CA ASP A 12 13.45 17.73 -17.68
C ASP A 12 13.44 16.80 -18.91
N ALA A 13 13.33 17.34 -20.13
CA ALA A 13 13.37 16.56 -21.36
C ALA A 13 14.79 16.03 -21.63
N ASP A 14 14.90 14.78 -22.10
CA ASP A 14 16.17 14.20 -22.49
C ASP A 14 16.72 14.79 -23.81
N ALA A 15 17.88 14.31 -24.27
CA ALA A 15 18.51 14.77 -25.51
C ALA A 15 17.64 14.59 -26.78
N ASN A 16 16.57 13.78 -26.71
CA ASN A 16 15.62 13.56 -27.78
C ASN A 16 14.29 14.32 -27.57
N GLY A 17 14.18 15.15 -26.53
CA GLY A 17 12.95 15.88 -26.21
C GLY A 17 11.88 15.03 -25.51
N ILE A 18 12.24 13.90 -24.91
CA ILE A 18 11.30 12.98 -24.26
C ILE A 18 11.32 13.22 -22.74
N VAL A 19 10.12 13.39 -22.17
CA VAL A 19 9.88 13.48 -20.73
C VAL A 19 9.32 12.15 -20.23
N ARG A 20 9.97 11.60 -19.21
CA ARG A 20 9.56 10.34 -18.57
C ARG A 20 8.70 10.65 -17.35
N TYR A 21 7.39 10.51 -17.49
CA TYR A 21 6.48 10.66 -16.37
C TYR A 21 6.44 9.39 -15.49
N PRO A 22 6.34 9.55 -14.16
CA PRO A 22 6.12 8.42 -13.26
C PRO A 22 4.87 7.65 -13.68
N ASN A 23 4.96 6.33 -13.71
CA ASN A 23 3.83 5.44 -14.02
C ASN A 23 2.96 5.14 -12.79
N VAL A 24 3.08 5.93 -11.72
CA VAL A 24 2.35 5.75 -10.47
C VAL A 24 1.06 6.57 -10.48
N ASN A 25 -0.07 5.89 -10.32
CA ASN A 25 -1.35 6.56 -10.11
C ASN A 25 -1.54 6.78 -8.60
N VAL A 26 -1.50 8.04 -8.17
CA VAL A 26 -1.61 8.40 -6.74
C VAL A 26 -2.93 7.91 -6.14
N ALA A 27 -4.04 7.94 -6.91
CA ALA A 27 -5.33 7.46 -6.43
C ALA A 27 -5.32 5.94 -6.17
N GLU A 28 -4.71 5.17 -7.06
CA GLU A 28 -4.55 3.72 -6.91
C GLU A 28 -3.65 3.39 -5.71
N GLN A 29 -2.51 4.06 -5.58
CA GLN A 29 -1.59 3.87 -4.46
C GLN A 29 -2.22 4.23 -3.10
N MET A 30 -3.10 5.24 -3.06
CA MET A 30 -3.85 5.56 -1.84
C MET A 30 -4.89 4.49 -1.49
N VAL A 31 -5.57 3.91 -2.48
CA VAL A 31 -6.50 2.79 -2.28
C VAL A 31 -5.77 1.56 -1.77
N ASP A 32 -4.63 1.22 -2.36
CA ASP A 32 -3.77 0.12 -1.89
C ASP A 32 -3.29 0.35 -0.47
N MET A 33 -2.87 1.58 -0.13
CA MET A 33 -2.48 1.93 1.23
C MET A 33 -3.66 1.82 2.21
N MET A 34 -4.86 2.23 1.81
CA MET A 34 -6.06 2.14 2.64
C MET A 34 -6.44 0.67 2.90
N ASN A 35 -6.35 -0.17 1.88
CA ASN A 35 -6.58 -1.62 2.00
C ASN A 35 -5.56 -2.26 2.93
N ALA A 36 -4.27 -1.96 2.75
CA ALA A 36 -3.21 -2.46 3.62
C ALA A 36 -3.42 -2.09 5.09
N ARG A 37 -3.85 -0.84 5.38
CA ARG A 37 -4.19 -0.41 6.74
C ARG A 37 -5.36 -1.19 7.33
N ARG A 38 -6.45 -1.34 6.58
CA ARG A 38 -7.64 -2.08 7.04
C ARG A 38 -7.32 -3.56 7.30
N SER A 39 -6.53 -4.19 6.43
CA SER A 39 -6.07 -5.57 6.66
C SER A 39 -5.19 -5.69 7.90
N TYR A 40 -4.32 -4.71 8.17
CA TYR A 40 -3.52 -4.70 9.38
C TYR A 40 -4.39 -4.59 10.64
N GLU A 41 -5.34 -3.66 10.66
CA GLU A 41 -6.28 -3.49 11.77
C GLU A 41 -7.11 -4.76 12.02
N ALA A 42 -7.62 -5.39 10.95
CA ALA A 42 -8.37 -6.63 11.06
C ALA A 42 -7.53 -7.78 11.63
N ASN A 43 -6.26 -7.89 11.21
CA ASN A 43 -5.36 -8.92 11.72
C ASN A 43 -5.02 -8.72 13.20
N VAL A 44 -4.83 -7.47 13.64
CA VAL A 44 -4.61 -7.16 15.06
C VAL A 44 -5.82 -7.57 15.89
N ALA A 45 -7.03 -7.22 15.46
CA ALA A 45 -8.26 -7.60 16.16
C ALA A 45 -8.43 -9.13 16.23
N ALA A 46 -8.12 -9.84 15.15
CA ALA A 46 -8.16 -11.30 15.13
C ALA A 46 -7.15 -11.92 16.11
N LEU A 47 -5.92 -11.38 16.19
CA LEU A 47 -4.90 -11.84 17.13
C LEU A 47 -5.31 -11.61 18.59
N ASP A 48 -5.91 -10.46 18.89
CA ASP A 48 -6.42 -10.17 20.23
C ASP A 48 -7.53 -11.14 20.63
N ALA A 49 -8.47 -11.43 19.73
CA ALA A 49 -9.52 -12.43 19.96
C ALA A 49 -8.92 -13.83 20.22
N VAL A 50 -7.91 -14.24 19.45
CA VAL A 50 -7.21 -15.52 19.66
C VAL A 50 -6.50 -15.55 21.01
N LYS A 51 -5.84 -14.46 21.39
CA LYS A 51 -5.18 -14.33 22.69
C LYS A 51 -6.17 -14.46 23.84
N GLU A 52 -7.33 -13.79 23.77
CA GLU A 52 -8.38 -13.91 24.78
C GLU A 52 -8.91 -15.34 24.89
N MET A 53 -9.20 -15.99 23.76
CA MET A 53 -9.64 -17.38 23.75
C MET A 53 -8.60 -18.32 24.38
N ALA A 54 -7.32 -18.13 24.09
CA ALA A 54 -6.24 -18.93 24.66
C ALA A 54 -6.13 -18.75 26.19
N LEU A 55 -6.26 -17.52 26.69
CA LEU A 55 -6.27 -17.25 28.13
C LEU A 55 -7.46 -17.91 28.83
N ARG A 56 -8.66 -17.80 28.25
CA ARG A 56 -9.86 -18.48 28.77
C ARG A 56 -9.71 -19.99 28.79
N ALA A 57 -9.12 -20.59 27.76
CA ALA A 57 -8.86 -22.02 27.73
C ALA A 57 -7.89 -22.44 28.85
N LEU A 58 -6.86 -21.64 29.11
CA LEU A 58 -5.93 -21.88 30.23
C LEU A 58 -6.62 -21.76 31.59
N GLU A 59 -7.52 -20.80 31.77
CA GLU A 59 -8.33 -20.65 32.99
C GLU A 59 -9.21 -21.88 33.26
N ILE A 60 -9.83 -22.45 32.20
CA ILE A 60 -10.68 -23.66 32.31
C ILE A 60 -9.85 -24.91 32.63
N SER A 61 -8.59 -24.96 32.18
CA SER A 61 -7.70 -26.12 32.39
C SER A 61 -7.14 -26.24 33.81
N ARG A 62 -7.30 -25.20 34.63
CA ARG A 62 -6.86 -25.17 36.04
C ARG A 62 -7.97 -25.65 36.97
#